data_AF-A0A8S1NKP7-F1
#
_entry.id   AF-A0A8S1NKP7-F1
#
_cell.length_a   1.000
_cell.length_b   1.000
_cell.length_c   1.000
_cell.angle_alpha   90.00
_cell.angle_beta   90.00
_cell.angle_gamma   90.00
#
_symmetry.space_group_name_H-M   'P 1'
#
loop_
_entity.id
_entity.type
_entity.pdbx_description
1 polymer ?
#
loop_
_entity_poly.entity_id
_entity_poly.type
_entity_poly.pdbx_seq_one_letter_code
_entity_poly.pdbx_strand_id
1 'polypeptide(L)'
;MLKKLKQQTKDAYNKHFGKDQYKEMKDEESNKNQDFTKSPLSLPNQFKSDEYNNKSDQFNQNQNVEKNLSEVPQLDFSKGLIPEELIQQIQEQEIQQIAEEQAKKKQTKPKQNDDIPDFLNKKICLDENGDNYYEVAAQKAKEQNSTLHQLKTFVSEKANNAQKQVKKQLKKLDTHIKNKILEKKSHINLWIAGKVDTQIINLMSSIEPKITDSVQKSVPYDFMQNFVQDTAINLWKDFTDVIRLELRAKLETNKIEIKKRESKGLISNIRNFILYSLYPADLTNRDHMRRISFKIMKICQLLPYMGIQPLMFFIILLCINKDEEFQLVNYIADYKSIQFITNGLFPCFLAYFHYLFFDYGPGNHHQVQVLIFTLIIQVLTVWIAYLYLLKSYSRGAFLKDQLTITSDTKGGRLKYFLIYDLICLTISIVLSIFLYIYKIKDSHTQSFGDLLFFTRTVYALLSIPFVCFIFPFFVKMLTNAIPTGYDKYGNCIPSLSTIQISYKETKLNRQGLIDIEEILERDLLDKNENDDKQQEEQNNDNNKSIQKKENKNQNDQEDKNNKTKKQNKEMQNIVE
;
A
#
# COMPACT_ATOMS: atom_id res chain seq x y z
N MET A 1 -13.66 29.96 -7.62
CA MET A 1 -13.49 28.88 -6.63
C MET A 1 -12.26 29.10 -5.72
N LEU A 2 -11.06 29.26 -6.29
CA LEU A 2 -9.81 29.47 -5.53
C LEU A 2 -9.81 30.67 -4.56
N LYS A 3 -10.42 31.81 -4.97
CA LYS A 3 -10.63 32.98 -4.09
C LYS A 3 -11.54 32.65 -2.89
N LYS A 4 -12.55 31.80 -3.08
CA LYS A 4 -13.51 31.41 -2.04
C LYS A 4 -12.86 30.46 -1.01
N LEU A 5 -12.01 29.56 -1.49
CA LEU A 5 -11.17 28.67 -0.66
C LEU A 5 -10.13 29.46 0.16
N LYS A 6 -9.46 30.45 -0.43
CA LYS A 6 -8.53 31.35 0.27
C LYS A 6 -9.22 32.19 1.35
N GLN A 7 -10.45 32.63 1.09
CA GLN A 7 -11.24 33.37 2.08
C GLN A 7 -11.68 32.46 3.25
N GLN A 8 -12.17 31.26 2.96
CA GLN A 8 -12.58 30.30 4.01
C GLN A 8 -11.42 29.85 4.89
N THR A 9 -10.23 29.65 4.33
CA THR A 9 -9.02 29.33 5.12
C THR A 9 -8.57 30.51 5.97
N LYS A 10 -8.61 31.73 5.44
CA LYS A 10 -8.35 32.96 6.21
C LYS A 10 -9.32 33.13 7.37
N ASP A 11 -10.62 32.91 7.14
CA ASP A 11 -11.64 33.06 8.17
C ASP A 11 -11.54 31.95 9.25
N ALA A 12 -11.24 30.71 8.85
CA ALA A 12 -11.01 29.60 9.78
C ALA A 12 -9.75 29.81 10.63
N TYR A 13 -8.67 30.32 10.03
CA TYR A 13 -7.43 30.63 10.74
C TYR A 13 -7.62 31.78 11.73
N ASN A 14 -8.23 32.90 11.29
CA ASN A 14 -8.51 34.05 12.15
C ASN A 14 -9.43 33.68 13.33
N LYS A 15 -10.36 32.73 13.13
CA LYS A 15 -11.24 32.23 14.19
C LYS A 15 -10.48 31.45 15.27
N HIS A 16 -9.39 30.78 14.92
CA HIS A 16 -8.64 29.92 15.84
C HIS A 16 -7.45 30.61 16.49
N PHE A 17 -6.79 31.53 15.79
CA PHE A 17 -5.50 32.09 16.20
C PHE A 17 -5.51 33.62 16.39
N GLY A 18 -6.66 34.27 16.19
CA GLY A 18 -6.79 35.73 16.22
C GLY A 18 -6.32 36.39 14.92
N LYS A 19 -6.79 37.62 14.67
CA LYS A 19 -6.52 38.34 13.42
C LYS A 19 -5.05 38.77 13.26
N ASP A 20 -4.35 38.95 14.38
CA ASP A 20 -3.00 39.53 14.39
C ASP A 20 -1.95 38.51 13.92
N GLN A 21 -2.11 37.23 14.25
CA GLN A 21 -1.18 36.17 13.83
C GLN A 21 -1.24 35.86 12.32
N TYR A 22 -2.40 35.99 11.68
CA TYR A 22 -2.49 35.83 10.23
C TYR A 22 -1.75 36.96 9.49
N LYS A 23 -1.66 38.14 10.11
CA LYS A 23 -0.97 39.30 9.57
C LYS A 23 0.55 39.12 9.68
N GLU A 24 1.03 38.70 10.85
CA GLU A 24 2.45 38.32 11.06
C GLU A 24 2.92 37.24 10.10
N MET A 25 2.14 36.17 9.91
CA MET A 25 2.47 35.10 8.96
C MET A 25 2.60 35.60 7.51
N LYS A 26 1.75 36.57 7.11
CA LYS A 26 1.81 37.17 5.77
C LYS A 26 2.98 38.15 5.62
N ASP A 27 3.30 38.88 6.69
CA ASP A 27 4.40 39.83 6.69
C ASP A 27 5.76 39.09 6.67
N GLU A 28 5.87 37.93 7.34
CA GLU A 28 7.01 37.01 7.20
C GLU A 28 7.15 36.42 5.78
N GLU A 29 6.03 36.06 5.14
CA GLU A 29 6.00 35.55 3.76
C GLU A 29 6.39 36.64 2.74
N SER A 30 6.06 37.90 3.03
CA SER A 30 6.49 39.08 2.26
C SER A 30 7.99 39.34 2.41
N ASN A 31 8.51 39.30 3.64
CA ASN A 31 9.93 39.56 3.91
C ASN A 31 10.84 38.48 3.32
N LYS A 32 10.46 37.20 3.38
CA LYS A 32 11.20 36.10 2.74
C LYS A 32 11.31 36.23 1.22
N ASN A 33 10.35 36.89 0.57
CA ASN A 33 10.37 37.10 -0.88
C ASN A 33 11.14 38.35 -1.30
N GLN A 34 11.38 39.32 -0.41
CA GLN A 34 12.19 40.50 -0.71
C GLN A 34 13.70 40.20 -0.67
N ASP A 35 14.15 39.29 0.21
CA ASP A 35 15.57 38.91 0.30
C ASP A 35 16.11 38.15 -0.92
N PHE A 36 15.24 37.59 -1.77
CA PHE A 36 15.66 36.89 -2.98
C PHE A 36 15.93 37.81 -4.20
N THR A 37 15.70 39.13 -4.09
CA THR A 37 15.80 40.04 -5.25
C THR A 37 16.98 41.01 -5.23
N LYS A 38 17.89 40.94 -4.26
CA LYS A 38 19.11 41.76 -4.23
C LYS A 38 20.38 40.92 -4.29
N SER A 39 20.80 40.59 -5.51
CA SER A 39 22.21 40.30 -5.79
C SER A 39 22.84 41.53 -6.44
N PRO A 40 23.90 42.12 -5.87
CA PRO A 40 24.91 42.79 -6.66
C PRO A 40 26.18 41.95 -6.65
N LEU A 41 26.52 41.51 -7.86
CA LEU A 41 27.83 41.02 -8.24
C LEU A 41 28.81 42.20 -8.20
N SER A 42 29.66 42.28 -7.18
CA SER A 42 30.88 43.09 -7.23
C SER A 42 31.89 42.58 -6.20
N LEU A 43 32.94 41.91 -6.69
CA LEU A 43 34.23 41.78 -6.00
C LEU A 43 34.79 43.17 -5.70
N PRO A 44 35.48 43.35 -4.55
CA PRO A 44 36.94 43.36 -4.66
C PRO A 44 37.69 42.69 -3.50
N ASN A 45 38.91 42.27 -3.85
CA ASN A 45 40.06 42.04 -2.99
C ASN A 45 40.10 42.96 -1.76
N GLN A 46 40.38 42.39 -0.58
CA GLN A 46 41.55 42.74 0.24
C GLN A 46 41.63 41.82 1.46
N PHE A 47 42.70 41.02 1.51
CA PHE A 47 43.21 40.41 2.73
C PHE A 47 43.65 41.53 3.68
N LYS A 48 43.05 41.59 4.87
CA LYS A 48 43.66 42.15 6.08
C LYS A 48 43.36 41.21 7.22
N SER A 49 44.41 40.50 7.64
CA SER A 49 44.58 40.04 9.01
C SER A 49 44.51 41.23 9.94
N ASP A 50 43.70 41.14 11.00
CA ASP A 50 44.06 41.59 12.34
C ASP A 50 43.00 41.12 13.37
N GLU A 51 43.54 40.65 14.49
CA GLU A 51 42.99 40.67 15.86
C GLU A 51 41.51 40.30 16.11
N TYR A 52 41.30 39.13 16.73
CA TYR A 52 40.33 39.03 17.83
C TYR A 52 40.85 38.06 18.91
N ASN A 53 41.55 38.64 19.88
CA ASN A 53 41.66 38.11 21.24
C ASN A 53 40.37 38.42 22.02
N ASN A 54 40.14 37.63 23.07
CA ASN A 54 39.12 37.78 24.12
C ASN A 54 37.67 37.38 23.80
N LYS A 55 37.39 36.08 24.01
CA LYS A 55 36.16 35.61 24.66
C LYS A 55 36.34 34.18 25.18
N SER A 56 37.10 34.05 26.26
CA SER A 56 37.28 32.81 27.02
C SER A 56 36.86 33.05 28.47
N ASP A 57 35.58 33.32 28.70
CA ASP A 57 34.98 33.35 30.04
C ASP A 57 33.47 33.21 29.92
N GLN A 58 32.98 32.02 29.53
CA GLN A 58 31.58 31.61 29.77
C GLN A 58 31.30 30.10 29.62
N PHE A 59 32.33 29.26 29.65
CA PHE A 59 32.20 27.81 29.50
C PHE A 59 32.45 27.10 30.85
N ASN A 60 31.63 27.38 31.86
CA ASN A 60 31.70 26.65 33.14
C ASN A 60 30.38 26.59 33.94
N GLN A 61 29.22 26.62 33.27
CA GLN A 61 27.91 26.45 33.94
C GLN A 61 27.04 25.29 33.44
N ASN A 62 27.53 24.41 32.56
CA ASN A 62 26.72 23.31 32.01
C ASN A 62 27.11 21.89 32.47
N GLN A 63 27.86 21.73 33.57
CA GLN A 63 28.16 20.40 34.13
C GLN A 63 27.19 19.91 35.23
N ASN A 64 26.12 20.65 35.54
CA ASN A 64 25.12 20.23 36.55
C ASN A 64 23.78 19.75 35.97
N VAL A 65 23.66 19.55 34.65
CA VAL A 65 22.42 19.04 34.01
C VAL A 65 22.47 17.52 33.72
N GLU A 66 23.65 16.88 33.80
CA GLU A 66 23.79 15.44 33.47
C GLU A 66 23.39 14.45 34.57
N LYS A 67 22.94 14.90 35.76
CA LYS A 67 22.50 13.99 36.84
C LYS A 67 20.99 13.73 36.94
N ASN A 68 20.16 14.33 36.08
CA ASN A 68 18.70 14.14 36.11
C ASN A 68 18.12 13.46 34.86
N LEU A 69 18.94 12.84 34.01
CA LEU A 69 18.50 12.18 32.77
C LEU A 69 18.32 10.66 32.88
N SER A 70 18.15 10.13 34.10
CA SER A 70 17.86 8.70 34.37
C SER A 70 16.39 8.40 34.68
N GLU A 71 15.50 9.39 34.63
CA GLU A 71 14.06 9.23 34.92
C GLU A 71 13.15 9.67 33.76
N VAL A 72 13.48 9.30 32.53
CA VAL A 72 12.50 9.38 31.44
C VAL A 72 11.59 8.14 31.55
N PRO A 73 10.28 8.29 31.80
CA PRO A 73 9.38 7.15 31.83
C PRO A 73 9.38 6.50 30.45
N GLN A 74 9.70 5.21 30.38
CA GLN A 74 9.49 4.43 29.17
C GLN A 74 8.02 4.53 28.79
N LEU A 75 7.73 5.19 27.66
CA LEU A 75 6.38 5.29 27.13
C LEU A 75 5.97 3.91 26.62
N ASP A 76 5.24 3.18 27.45
CA ASP A 76 4.71 1.85 27.14
C ASP A 76 3.52 1.98 26.18
N PHE A 77 3.80 1.85 24.88
CA PHE A 77 2.79 1.90 23.81
C PHE A 77 1.81 0.73 23.81
N SER A 78 1.95 -0.26 24.71
CA SER A 78 0.98 -1.35 24.86
C SER A 78 -0.35 -0.91 25.49
N LYS A 79 -0.39 0.23 26.18
CA LYS A 79 -1.59 0.72 26.89
C LYS A 79 -2.59 1.50 26.03
N GLY A 80 -2.30 1.71 24.74
CA GLY A 80 -3.16 2.43 23.79
C GLY A 80 -4.04 1.53 22.92
N LEU A 81 -3.84 0.21 22.96
CA LEU A 81 -4.76 -0.73 22.35
C LEU A 81 -5.89 -0.99 23.33
N ILE A 82 -7.13 -0.94 22.83
CA ILE A 82 -8.30 -1.47 23.53
C ILE A 82 -7.91 -2.88 23.98
N PRO A 83 -7.88 -3.18 25.29
CA PRO A 83 -7.47 -4.49 25.78
C PRO A 83 -8.28 -5.56 25.05
N GLU A 84 -7.61 -6.60 24.57
CA GLU A 84 -8.26 -7.70 23.84
C GLU A 84 -9.40 -8.32 24.68
N GLU A 85 -9.24 -8.29 26.01
CA GLU A 85 -10.25 -8.62 27.01
C GLU A 85 -11.55 -7.79 26.90
N LEU A 86 -11.46 -6.49 26.58
CA LEU A 86 -12.65 -5.63 26.43
C LEU A 86 -13.41 -5.96 25.15
N ILE A 87 -12.70 -6.30 24.06
CA ILE A 87 -13.31 -6.75 22.80
C ILE A 87 -14.03 -8.09 23.04
N GLN A 88 -13.41 -8.97 23.81
CA GLN A 88 -13.96 -10.27 24.16
C GLN A 88 -15.19 -10.14 25.07
N GLN A 89 -15.18 -9.24 26.05
CA GLN A 89 -16.34 -8.93 26.90
C GLN A 89 -17.53 -8.37 26.10
N ILE A 90 -17.28 -7.51 25.11
CA ILE A 90 -18.35 -6.97 24.25
C ILE A 90 -18.98 -8.09 23.42
N GLN A 91 -18.17 -9.01 22.87
CA GLN A 91 -18.69 -10.16 22.12
C GLN A 91 -19.49 -11.14 23.01
N GLU A 92 -19.02 -11.41 24.23
CA GLU A 92 -19.75 -12.26 25.19
C GLU A 92 -21.08 -11.64 25.60
N GLN A 93 -21.15 -10.32 25.79
CA GLN A 93 -22.40 -9.62 26.08
C GLN A 93 -23.40 -9.69 24.91
N GLU A 94 -22.94 -9.56 23.66
CA GLU A 94 -23.81 -9.72 22.49
C GLU A 94 -24.34 -11.16 22.38
N ILE A 95 -23.50 -12.18 22.64
CA ILE A 95 -23.92 -13.58 22.63
C ILE A 95 -24.94 -13.86 23.74
N GLN A 96 -24.75 -13.32 24.94
CA GLN A 96 -25.70 -13.44 26.05
C GLN A 96 -27.05 -12.77 25.76
N GLN A 97 -27.04 -11.58 25.16
CA GLN A 97 -28.29 -10.89 24.77
C GLN A 97 -29.06 -11.67 23.70
N ILE A 98 -28.36 -12.23 22.71
CA ILE A 98 -28.99 -13.08 21.67
C ILE A 98 -29.56 -14.35 22.31
N ALA A 99 -28.84 -14.98 23.25
CA ALA A 99 -29.31 -16.16 23.97
C ALA A 99 -30.55 -15.87 24.84
N GLU A 100 -30.59 -14.73 25.55
CA GLU A 100 -31.75 -14.30 26.32
C GLU A 100 -32.96 -13.98 25.44
N GLU A 101 -32.76 -13.36 24.28
CA GLU A 101 -33.83 -13.06 23.33
C GLU A 101 -34.44 -14.36 22.75
N GLN A 102 -33.60 -15.36 22.48
CA GLN A 102 -34.06 -16.68 22.05
C GLN A 102 -34.74 -17.48 23.18
N ALA A 103 -34.29 -17.33 24.43
CA ALA A 103 -34.92 -17.94 25.59
C ALA A 103 -36.32 -17.34 25.85
N LYS A 104 -36.48 -16.02 25.71
CA LYS A 104 -37.78 -15.33 25.81
C LYS A 104 -38.74 -15.76 24.71
N LYS A 105 -38.26 -16.03 23.49
CA LYS A 105 -39.08 -16.57 22.39
C LYS A 105 -39.52 -18.02 22.58
N LYS A 106 -38.83 -18.82 23.41
CA LYS A 106 -39.19 -20.23 23.70
C LYS A 106 -40.23 -20.39 24.81
N GLN A 107 -40.63 -19.34 25.53
CA GLN A 107 -41.55 -19.47 26.68
C GLN A 107 -43.02 -19.13 26.42
N THR A 108 -43.39 -18.63 25.24
CA THR A 108 -44.82 -18.42 24.90
C THR A 108 -45.35 -19.59 24.07
N LYS A 109 -45.60 -20.73 24.72
CA LYS A 109 -46.58 -21.69 24.19
C LYS A 109 -47.98 -21.07 24.39
N PRO A 110 -48.83 -20.97 23.36
CA PRO A 110 -50.21 -20.59 23.56
C PRO A 110 -50.88 -21.68 24.41
N LYS A 111 -51.37 -21.30 25.60
CA LYS A 111 -52.29 -22.16 26.36
C LYS A 111 -53.56 -22.30 25.53
N GLN A 112 -53.82 -23.52 25.09
CA GLN A 112 -55.07 -23.92 24.47
C GLN A 112 -56.14 -23.91 25.57
N ASN A 113 -56.93 -22.84 25.62
CA ASN A 113 -58.14 -22.77 26.46
C ASN A 113 -59.25 -23.51 25.70
N ASP A 114 -59.29 -24.84 25.88
CA ASP A 114 -60.44 -25.67 25.54
C ASP A 114 -61.34 -25.76 26.77
N ASP A 115 -61.98 -24.65 27.14
CA ASP A 115 -63.16 -24.64 28.02
C ASP A 115 -64.22 -23.80 27.34
N ILE A 116 -65.07 -24.47 26.57
CA ILE A 116 -66.34 -23.93 26.09
C ILE A 116 -67.23 -23.83 27.33
N PRO A 117 -67.65 -22.62 27.76
CA PRO A 117 -68.48 -22.50 28.93
C PRO A 117 -69.89 -23.06 28.65
N ASP A 118 -70.33 -23.94 29.54
CA ASP A 118 -71.48 -24.83 29.47
C ASP A 118 -72.85 -24.12 29.63
N PHE A 119 -73.03 -22.96 28.99
CA PHE A 119 -74.27 -22.17 29.07
C PHE A 119 -75.18 -22.27 27.83
N LEU A 120 -74.89 -23.15 26.87
CA LEU A 120 -75.70 -23.35 25.65
C LEU A 120 -76.84 -24.38 25.79
N ASN A 121 -77.39 -24.55 27.00
CA ASN A 121 -78.63 -25.31 27.23
C ASN A 121 -79.72 -24.45 27.88
N LYS A 122 -79.92 -23.23 27.37
CA LYS A 122 -80.98 -22.33 27.83
C LYS A 122 -81.92 -21.95 26.69
N LYS A 123 -83.22 -22.10 26.96
CA LYS A 123 -84.38 -21.75 26.12
C LYS A 123 -84.11 -20.52 25.26
N ILE A 124 -84.44 -20.65 23.97
CA ILE A 124 -84.43 -19.58 22.97
C ILE A 124 -85.30 -18.44 23.52
N CYS A 125 -84.66 -17.35 23.94
CA CYS A 125 -85.32 -16.09 24.22
C CYS A 125 -85.35 -15.32 22.90
N LEU A 126 -86.53 -15.21 22.32
CA LEU A 126 -86.82 -14.32 21.21
C LEU A 126 -86.95 -12.90 21.76
N ASP A 127 -86.42 -11.92 21.04
CA ASP A 127 -86.70 -10.52 21.36
C ASP A 127 -88.13 -10.13 20.96
N GLU A 128 -88.53 -8.88 21.22
CA GLU A 128 -89.87 -8.36 20.93
C GLU A 128 -90.22 -8.37 19.43
N ASN A 129 -89.24 -8.62 18.56
CA ASN A 129 -89.40 -8.69 17.10
C ASN A 129 -89.38 -10.14 16.57
N GLY A 130 -89.16 -11.14 17.43
CA GLY A 130 -89.13 -12.55 17.05
C GLY A 130 -87.79 -13.06 16.53
N ASP A 131 -86.71 -12.30 16.70
CA ASP A 131 -85.37 -12.70 16.26
C ASP A 131 -84.60 -13.40 17.39
N ASN A 132 -83.76 -14.38 17.02
CA ASN A 132 -82.96 -15.15 17.97
C ASN A 132 -81.87 -14.25 18.57
N TYR A 133 -82.04 -13.87 19.84
CA TYR A 133 -81.13 -12.98 20.56
C TYR A 133 -79.65 -13.37 20.46
N TYR A 134 -79.35 -14.66 20.40
CA TYR A 134 -77.99 -15.16 20.27
C TYR A 134 -77.38 -14.92 18.89
N GLU A 135 -78.19 -14.87 17.84
CA GLU A 135 -77.74 -14.65 16.47
C GLU A 135 -77.41 -13.17 16.23
N VAL A 136 -78.25 -12.27 16.74
CA VAL A 136 -78.00 -10.81 16.73
C VAL A 136 -76.77 -10.45 17.58
N ALA A 137 -76.61 -11.09 18.75
CA ALA A 137 -75.41 -10.92 19.58
C ALA A 137 -74.15 -11.48 18.91
N ALA A 138 -74.23 -12.62 18.22
CA ALA A 138 -73.12 -13.21 17.48
C ALA A 138 -72.73 -12.36 16.25
N GLN A 139 -73.68 -11.75 15.54
CA GLN A 139 -73.39 -10.81 14.45
C GLN A 139 -72.71 -9.55 14.96
N LYS A 140 -73.21 -8.93 16.04
CA LYS A 140 -72.53 -7.78 16.68
C LYS A 140 -71.13 -8.14 17.18
N ALA A 141 -70.94 -9.34 17.74
CA ALA A 141 -69.62 -9.81 18.15
C ALA A 141 -68.67 -10.04 16.95
N LYS A 142 -69.18 -10.50 15.79
CA LYS A 142 -68.39 -10.61 14.55
C LYS A 142 -68.00 -9.24 14.00
N GLU A 143 -68.90 -8.26 14.01
CA GLU A 143 -68.61 -6.89 13.58
C GLU A 143 -67.59 -6.21 14.52
N GLN A 144 -67.72 -6.41 15.83
CA GLN A 144 -66.73 -5.93 16.81
C GLN A 144 -65.37 -6.61 16.63
N ASN A 145 -65.33 -7.91 16.37
CA ASN A 145 -64.07 -8.60 16.09
C ASN A 145 -63.43 -8.18 14.76
N SER A 146 -64.23 -7.89 13.73
CA SER A 146 -63.77 -7.35 12.44
C SER A 146 -63.10 -5.98 12.62
N THR A 147 -63.76 -5.06 13.33
CA THR A 147 -63.22 -3.73 13.62
C THR A 147 -61.97 -3.79 14.52
N LEU A 148 -61.96 -4.68 15.51
CA LEU A 148 -60.78 -4.93 16.34
C LEU A 148 -59.60 -5.47 15.51
N HIS A 149 -59.87 -6.37 14.55
CA HIS A 149 -58.83 -6.92 13.69
C HIS A 149 -58.25 -5.86 12.75
N GLN A 150 -59.09 -5.00 12.16
CA GLN A 150 -58.65 -3.87 11.34
C GLN A 150 -57.82 -2.86 12.16
N LEU A 151 -58.23 -2.58 13.39
CA LEU A 151 -57.47 -1.72 14.29
C LEU A 151 -56.10 -2.34 14.62
N LYS A 152 -56.06 -3.65 14.90
CA LYS A 152 -54.83 -4.37 15.20
C LYS A 152 -53.86 -4.40 14.01
N THR A 153 -54.37 -4.61 12.79
CA THR A 153 -53.53 -4.57 11.59
C THR A 153 -53.01 -3.16 11.32
N PHE A 154 -53.84 -2.13 11.44
CA PHE A 154 -53.42 -0.74 11.28
C PHE A 154 -52.36 -0.33 12.31
N VAL A 155 -52.54 -0.69 13.59
CA VAL A 155 -51.56 -0.42 14.66
C VAL A 155 -50.27 -1.18 14.40
N SER A 156 -50.34 -2.45 13.99
CA SER A 156 -49.18 -3.26 13.64
C SER A 156 -48.41 -2.67 12.44
N GLU A 157 -49.10 -2.24 11.39
CA GLU A 157 -48.50 -1.64 10.22
C GLU A 157 -47.82 -0.30 10.54
N LYS A 158 -48.48 0.57 11.33
CA LYS A 158 -47.86 1.81 11.81
C LYS A 158 -46.65 1.54 12.71
N ALA A 159 -46.72 0.55 13.60
CA ALA A 159 -45.61 0.16 14.45
C ALA A 159 -44.42 -0.36 13.62
N ASN A 160 -44.67 -1.20 12.62
CA ASN A 160 -43.65 -1.73 11.72
C ASN A 160 -43.04 -0.61 10.85
N ASN A 161 -43.84 0.32 10.35
CA ASN A 161 -43.35 1.46 9.58
C ASN A 161 -42.51 2.41 10.44
N ALA A 162 -42.93 2.69 11.68
CA ALA A 162 -42.15 3.45 12.64
C ALA A 162 -40.82 2.73 12.97
N GLN A 163 -40.85 1.42 13.20
CA GLN A 163 -39.65 0.62 13.46
C GLN A 163 -38.68 0.63 12.26
N LYS A 164 -39.20 0.51 11.02
CA LYS A 164 -38.41 0.60 9.78
C LYS A 164 -37.76 1.99 9.65
N GLN A 165 -38.50 3.06 9.95
CA GLN A 165 -37.96 4.43 9.93
C GLN A 165 -36.86 4.64 10.97
N VAL A 166 -37.08 4.21 12.22
CA VAL A 166 -36.08 4.27 13.29
C VAL A 166 -34.83 3.48 12.92
N LYS A 167 -34.99 2.27 12.36
CA LYS A 167 -33.85 1.46 11.90
C LYS A 167 -33.07 2.13 10.76
N LYS A 168 -33.76 2.78 9.81
CA LYS A 168 -33.12 3.55 8.73
C LYS A 168 -32.35 4.75 9.29
N GLN A 169 -32.91 5.46 10.27
CA GLN A 169 -32.23 6.59 10.93
C GLN A 169 -31.02 6.13 11.76
N LEU A 170 -31.11 5.01 12.49
CA LEU A 170 -29.99 4.43 13.22
C LEU A 170 -28.85 4.00 12.30
N LYS A 171 -29.14 3.37 11.16
CA LYS A 171 -28.10 3.04 10.15
C LYS A 171 -27.42 4.31 9.59
N LYS A 172 -28.19 5.36 9.30
CA LYS A 172 -27.64 6.66 8.87
C LYS A 172 -26.77 7.31 9.95
N LEU A 173 -27.17 7.20 11.21
CA LEU A 173 -26.39 7.72 12.34
C LEU A 173 -25.09 6.92 12.55
N ASP A 174 -25.16 5.59 12.51
CA ASP A 174 -23.99 4.71 12.65
C ASP A 174 -22.96 4.95 11.52
N THR A 175 -23.42 5.05 10.28
CA THR A 175 -22.54 5.41 9.14
C THR A 175 -21.93 6.81 9.30
N HIS A 176 -22.70 7.80 9.77
CA HIS A 176 -22.19 9.13 10.05
C HIS A 176 -21.14 9.14 11.17
N ILE A 177 -21.39 8.42 12.27
CA ILE A 177 -20.47 8.25 13.40
C ILE A 177 -19.19 7.55 12.94
N LYS A 178 -19.30 6.45 12.19
CA LYS A 178 -18.14 5.73 11.61
C LYS A 178 -17.28 6.64 10.74
N ASN A 179 -17.91 7.41 9.85
CA ASN A 179 -17.19 8.36 8.99
C ASN A 179 -16.49 9.45 9.82
N LYS A 180 -17.14 9.96 10.89
CA LYS A 180 -16.54 10.94 11.80
C LYS A 180 -15.39 10.37 12.62
N ILE A 181 -15.50 9.12 13.07
CA ILE A 181 -14.40 8.41 13.75
C ILE A 181 -13.22 8.20 12.80
N LEU A 182 -13.46 7.81 11.54
CA LEU A 182 -12.41 7.66 10.53
C LEU A 182 -11.71 8.99 10.22
N GLU A 183 -12.47 10.08 10.09
CA GLU A 183 -11.95 11.44 9.91
C GLU A 183 -11.10 11.88 11.12
N LYS A 184 -11.57 11.62 12.36
CA LYS A 184 -10.78 11.94 13.57
C LYS A 184 -9.54 11.06 13.70
N LYS A 185 -9.62 9.78 13.32
CA LYS A 185 -8.49 8.86 13.31
C LYS A 185 -7.40 9.32 12.35
N SER A 186 -7.76 9.80 11.15
CA SER A 186 -6.75 10.33 10.21
C SER A 186 -6.08 11.59 10.74
N HIS A 187 -6.83 12.50 11.38
CA HIS A 187 -6.26 13.67 12.04
C HIS A 187 -5.32 13.33 13.20
N ILE A 188 -5.68 12.35 14.03
CA ILE A 188 -4.83 11.87 15.12
C ILE A 188 -3.55 11.26 14.54
N ASN A 189 -3.65 10.44 13.49
CA ASN A 189 -2.48 9.86 12.83
C ASN A 189 -1.54 10.93 12.25
N LEU A 190 -2.09 11.96 11.59
CA LEU A 190 -1.31 13.09 11.08
C LEU A 190 -0.64 13.89 12.21
N TRP A 191 -1.34 14.09 13.33
CA TRP A 191 -0.78 14.78 14.49
C TRP A 191 0.34 13.97 15.17
N ILE A 192 0.15 12.66 15.35
CA ILE A 192 1.17 11.75 15.86
C ILE A 192 2.40 11.77 14.94
N ALA A 193 2.18 11.65 13.62
CA ALA A 193 3.27 11.70 12.65
C ALA A 193 4.05 13.02 12.70
N GLY A 194 3.35 14.16 12.80
CA GLY A 194 3.99 15.47 12.97
C GLY A 194 4.81 15.59 14.27
N LYS A 195 4.32 15.02 15.37
CA LYS A 195 5.05 15.01 16.65
C LYS A 195 6.28 14.12 16.62
N VAL A 196 6.14 12.91 16.06
CA VAL A 196 7.26 11.98 15.86
C VAL A 196 8.32 12.61 14.95
N ASP A 197 7.92 13.21 13.83
CA ASP A 197 8.83 13.93 12.93
C ASP A 197 9.61 15.03 13.65
N THR A 198 8.94 15.84 14.48
CA THR A 198 9.59 16.92 15.23
C THR A 198 10.62 16.37 16.21
N GLN A 199 10.29 15.27 16.91
CA GLN A 199 11.23 14.61 17.81
C GLN A 199 12.44 14.03 17.07
N ILE A 200 12.23 13.44 15.89
CA ILE A 200 13.32 12.91 15.05
C ILE A 200 14.22 14.04 14.57
N ILE A 201 13.67 15.17 14.11
CA ILE A 201 14.46 16.33 13.67
C ILE A 201 15.31 16.89 14.83
N ASN A 202 14.72 16.99 16.03
CA ASN A 202 15.46 17.44 17.22
C ASN A 202 16.57 16.44 17.61
N LEU A 203 16.30 15.13 17.50
CA LEU A 203 17.30 14.10 17.75
C LEU A 203 18.43 14.17 16.72
N MET A 204 18.10 14.24 15.43
CA MET A 204 19.09 14.27 14.35
C MET A 204 19.96 15.52 14.37
N SER A 205 19.37 16.70 14.61
CA SER A 205 20.14 17.95 14.77
C SER A 205 21.09 17.90 15.97
N SER A 206 20.76 17.16 17.03
CA SER A 206 21.67 16.97 18.17
C SER A 206 22.85 16.02 17.88
N ILE A 207 22.66 15.08 16.94
CA ILE A 207 23.67 14.08 16.56
C ILE A 207 24.61 14.63 15.47
N GLU A 208 24.10 15.51 14.59
CA GLU A 208 24.83 16.16 13.49
C GLU A 208 26.23 16.69 13.88
N PRO A 209 26.39 17.58 14.89
CA PRO A 209 27.69 18.11 15.25
C PRO A 209 28.65 17.01 15.74
N LYS A 210 28.14 16.01 16.46
CA LYS A 210 28.97 14.92 16.99
C LYS A 210 29.60 14.08 15.88
N ILE A 211 28.82 13.79 14.84
CA ILE A 211 29.30 13.00 13.69
C ILE A 211 30.19 13.85 12.79
N THR A 212 29.80 15.08 12.49
CA THR A 212 30.62 15.98 11.65
C THR A 212 31.97 16.27 12.30
N ASP A 213 32.01 16.56 13.61
CA ASP A 213 33.25 16.74 14.37
C ASP A 213 34.10 15.45 14.41
N SER A 214 33.47 14.29 14.60
CA SER A 214 34.17 13.01 14.64
C SER A 214 34.80 12.66 13.28
N VAL A 215 34.07 12.92 12.20
CA VAL A 215 34.55 12.69 10.83
C VAL A 215 35.66 13.69 10.50
N GLN A 216 35.52 14.97 10.86
CA GLN A 216 36.57 15.97 10.66
C GLN A 216 37.86 15.59 11.41
N LYS A 217 37.78 15.16 12.67
CA LYS A 217 38.93 14.74 13.48
C LYS A 217 39.66 13.51 12.92
N SER A 218 38.98 12.67 12.13
CA SER A 218 39.58 11.49 11.52
C SER A 218 40.37 11.76 10.24
N VAL A 219 40.30 12.97 9.69
CA VAL A 219 40.98 13.35 8.46
C VAL A 219 42.36 13.91 8.79
N PRO A 220 43.46 13.23 8.40
CA PRO A 220 44.80 13.65 8.79
C PRO A 220 45.33 14.89 8.05
N TYR A 221 44.71 15.29 6.92
CA TYR A 221 45.22 16.36 6.07
C TYR A 221 44.26 17.55 6.00
N ASP A 222 44.77 18.74 6.30
CA ASP A 222 43.98 19.98 6.36
C ASP A 222 43.27 20.32 5.05
N PHE A 223 43.92 20.07 3.90
CA PHE A 223 43.32 20.36 2.58
C PHE A 223 42.07 19.50 2.30
N MET A 224 41.94 18.34 2.96
CA MET A 224 40.77 17.47 2.84
C MET A 224 39.68 17.80 3.85
N GLN A 225 39.98 18.53 4.94
CA GLN A 225 39.02 18.78 6.01
C GLN A 225 37.78 19.50 5.49
N ASN A 226 37.94 20.55 4.69
CA ASN A 226 36.81 21.28 4.10
C ASN A 226 35.95 20.38 3.20
N PHE A 227 36.59 19.59 2.32
CA PHE A 227 35.88 18.65 1.44
C PHE A 227 35.12 17.58 2.23
N VAL A 228 35.76 17.01 3.24
CA VAL A 228 35.15 15.96 4.07
C VAL A 228 34.04 16.54 4.94
N GLN A 229 34.20 17.75 5.47
CA GLN A 229 33.17 18.45 6.22
C GLN A 229 31.96 18.77 5.34
N ASP A 230 32.16 19.37 4.18
CA ASP A 230 31.08 19.63 3.20
C ASP A 230 30.40 18.33 2.78
N THR A 231 31.18 17.27 2.55
CA THR A 231 30.64 15.95 2.20
C THR A 231 29.81 15.41 3.35
N ALA A 232 30.30 15.47 4.60
CA ALA A 232 29.62 14.97 5.78
C ALA A 232 28.31 15.71 6.06
N ILE A 233 28.30 17.05 5.95
CA ILE A 233 27.09 17.88 6.11
C ILE A 233 26.05 17.51 5.04
N ASN A 234 26.47 17.44 3.78
CA ASN A 234 25.57 17.04 2.70
C ASN A 234 25.04 15.61 2.89
N LEU A 235 25.91 14.69 3.31
CA LEU A 235 25.55 13.30 3.60
C LEU A 235 24.54 13.20 4.74
N TRP A 236 24.74 14.01 5.79
CA TRP A 236 23.90 14.02 6.97
C TRP A 236 22.49 14.50 6.66
N LYS A 237 22.39 15.54 5.82
CA LYS A 237 21.11 16.01 5.29
C LYS A 237 20.40 14.93 4.49
N ASP A 238 21.10 14.30 3.54
CA ASP A 238 20.55 13.20 2.73
C ASP A 238 20.08 12.04 3.64
N PHE A 239 20.87 11.69 4.65
CA PHE A 239 20.54 10.64 5.63
C PHE A 239 19.31 10.97 6.48
N THR A 240 19.20 12.22 6.96
CA THR A 240 18.06 12.69 7.75
C THR A 240 16.77 12.65 6.94
N ASP A 241 16.82 13.10 5.69
CA ASP A 241 15.67 13.04 4.77
C ASP A 241 15.26 11.59 4.48
N VAL A 242 16.24 10.71 4.31
CA VAL A 242 16.04 9.26 4.13
C VAL A 242 15.33 8.63 5.32
N ILE A 243 15.74 8.95 6.55
CA ILE A 243 15.13 8.40 7.76
C ILE A 243 13.71 8.95 7.95
N ARG A 244 13.53 10.26 7.73
CA ARG A 244 12.22 10.91 7.82
C ARG A 244 11.23 10.31 6.82
N LEU A 245 11.67 10.07 5.58
CA LEU A 245 10.86 9.41 4.56
C LEU A 245 10.47 8.00 5.00
N GLU A 246 11.44 7.23 5.51
CA GLU A 246 11.16 5.85 5.94
C GLU A 246 10.19 5.81 7.11
N LEU A 247 10.36 6.68 8.11
CA LEU A 247 9.46 6.75 9.28
C LEU A 247 8.06 7.19 8.90
N ARG A 248 7.91 8.21 8.04
CA ARG A 248 6.60 8.61 7.51
C ARG A 248 5.94 7.49 6.71
N ALA A 249 6.70 6.77 5.88
CA ALA A 249 6.18 5.62 5.16
C ALA A 249 5.73 4.48 6.09
N LYS A 250 6.30 4.35 7.30
CA LYS A 250 5.82 3.38 8.32
C LYS A 250 4.56 3.86 9.04
N LEU A 251 4.44 5.17 9.27
CA LEU A 251 3.31 5.77 9.99
C LEU A 251 2.07 5.93 9.12
N GLU A 252 2.26 6.24 7.84
CA GLU A 252 1.18 6.33 6.86
C GLU A 252 0.92 4.95 6.25
N THR A 253 -0.02 4.19 6.82
CA THR A 253 -0.51 2.95 6.22
C THR A 253 -1.43 3.24 5.02
N ASN A 254 -0.93 4.00 4.05
CA ASN A 254 -1.67 4.29 2.83
C ASN A 254 -1.66 3.04 1.96
N LYS A 255 -2.83 2.41 1.81
CA LYS A 255 -3.03 1.33 0.85
C LYS A 255 -3.04 1.93 -0.55
N ILE A 256 -1.94 1.74 -1.28
CA ILE A 256 -1.89 2.12 -2.70
C ILE A 256 -2.61 1.03 -3.49
N GLU A 257 -3.78 1.35 -4.04
CA GLU A 257 -4.50 0.47 -4.95
C GLU A 257 -3.82 0.45 -6.32
N ILE A 258 -3.07 -0.61 -6.61
CA ILE A 258 -2.40 -0.78 -7.91
C ILE A 258 -3.33 -1.57 -8.84
N LYS A 259 -3.60 -1.00 -10.03
CA LYS A 259 -4.33 -1.69 -11.09
C LYS A 259 -3.44 -2.79 -11.68
N LYS A 260 -3.94 -4.03 -11.70
CA LYS A 260 -3.27 -5.16 -12.36
C LYS A 260 -3.09 -4.81 -13.86
N ARG A 261 -1.86 -4.95 -14.36
CA ARG A 261 -1.58 -4.76 -15.79
C ARG A 261 -1.92 -6.05 -16.51
N GLU A 262 -2.81 -5.96 -17.49
CA GLU A 262 -3.09 -7.09 -18.38
C GLU A 262 -1.88 -7.32 -19.29
N SER A 263 -1.05 -8.30 -18.97
CA SER A 263 0.05 -8.73 -19.83
C SER A 263 -0.49 -9.68 -20.90
N LYS A 264 -0.68 -9.17 -22.12
CA LYS A 264 -0.97 -10.01 -23.28
C LYS A 264 0.34 -10.42 -23.96
N GLY A 265 0.55 -11.72 -24.14
CA GLY A 265 1.66 -12.29 -24.90
C GLY A 265 2.86 -12.82 -24.10
N LEU A 266 3.64 -13.72 -24.72
CA LEU A 266 4.80 -14.40 -24.13
C LEU A 266 5.94 -13.43 -23.79
N ILE A 267 6.21 -12.44 -24.64
CA ILE A 267 7.27 -11.43 -24.41
C ILE A 267 7.00 -10.64 -23.14
N SER A 268 5.75 -10.24 -22.90
CA SER A 268 5.34 -9.53 -21.68
C SER A 268 5.55 -10.40 -20.44
N ASN A 269 5.23 -11.69 -20.52
CA ASN A 269 5.43 -12.63 -19.40
C ASN A 269 6.92 -12.85 -19.10
N ILE A 270 7.75 -13.01 -20.12
CA ILE A 270 9.21 -13.13 -19.97
C ILE A 270 9.80 -11.86 -19.36
N ARG A 271 9.40 -10.69 -19.88
CA ARG A 271 9.81 -9.39 -19.34
C ARG A 271 9.43 -9.28 -17.87
N ASN A 272 8.19 -9.57 -17.52
CA ASN A 272 7.70 -9.50 -16.14
C ASN A 272 8.47 -10.46 -15.24
N PHE A 273 8.76 -11.67 -15.71
CA PHE A 273 9.56 -12.66 -14.98
C PHE A 273 10.99 -12.17 -14.72
N ILE A 274 11.66 -11.62 -15.74
CA ILE A 274 13.03 -11.07 -15.62
C ILE A 274 13.04 -9.91 -14.61
N LEU A 275 12.15 -8.94 -14.77
CA LEU A 275 12.08 -7.76 -13.93
C LEU A 275 11.75 -8.09 -12.48
N TYR A 276 10.76 -8.96 -12.26
CA TYR A 276 10.37 -9.39 -10.92
C TYR A 276 11.43 -10.27 -10.25
N SER A 277 12.19 -11.04 -11.03
CA SER A 277 13.31 -11.83 -10.49
C SER A 277 14.49 -10.96 -10.09
N LEU A 278 14.75 -9.85 -10.80
CA LEU A 278 15.89 -8.97 -10.54
C LEU A 278 15.58 -7.85 -9.54
N TYR A 279 14.40 -7.24 -9.61
CA TYR A 279 14.03 -6.07 -8.81
C TYR A 279 12.59 -6.21 -8.27
N PRO A 280 12.30 -7.17 -7.36
CA PRO A 280 10.98 -7.34 -6.78
C PRO A 280 10.62 -6.16 -5.86
N ALA A 281 9.39 -5.68 -5.93
CA ALA A 281 8.90 -4.62 -5.05
C ALA A 281 8.34 -5.13 -3.71
N ASP A 282 7.86 -6.37 -3.67
CA ASP A 282 7.09 -6.96 -2.55
C ASP A 282 7.91 -7.92 -1.67
N LEU A 283 9.21 -8.10 -1.95
CA LEU A 283 10.06 -9.05 -1.23
C LEU A 283 11.09 -8.34 -0.35
N THR A 284 11.36 -8.95 0.79
CA THR A 284 12.53 -8.58 1.59
C THR A 284 13.81 -8.99 0.84
N ASN A 285 14.91 -8.27 1.06
CA ASN A 285 16.21 -8.60 0.45
C ASN A 285 16.62 -10.05 0.71
N ARG A 286 16.32 -10.57 1.91
CA ARG A 286 16.61 -11.96 2.30
C ARG A 286 15.80 -12.96 1.47
N ASP A 287 14.50 -12.71 1.29
CA ASP A 287 13.64 -13.60 0.51
C ASP A 287 13.96 -13.54 -0.98
N HIS A 288 14.32 -12.35 -1.46
CA HIS A 288 14.80 -12.15 -2.82
C HIS A 288 16.07 -12.96 -3.11
N MET A 289 17.08 -12.89 -2.24
CA MET A 289 18.33 -13.66 -2.37
C MET A 289 18.13 -15.19 -2.35
N ARG A 290 17.08 -15.67 -1.68
CA ARG A 290 16.78 -17.12 -1.60
C ARG A 290 16.19 -17.68 -2.88
N ARG A 291 15.59 -16.85 -3.74
CA ARG A 291 14.94 -17.31 -4.97
C ARG A 291 15.95 -17.83 -5.98
N ILE A 292 15.63 -19.01 -6.55
CA ILE A 292 16.46 -19.67 -7.57
C ILE A 292 16.55 -18.81 -8.83
N SER A 293 15.46 -18.17 -9.26
CA SER A 293 15.46 -17.32 -10.46
C SER A 293 16.41 -16.13 -10.33
N PHE A 294 16.46 -15.48 -9.16
CA PHE A 294 17.41 -14.41 -8.87
C PHE A 294 18.86 -14.90 -8.95
N LYS A 295 19.16 -16.03 -8.30
CA LYS A 295 20.51 -16.62 -8.31
C LYS A 295 20.96 -16.96 -9.73
N ILE A 296 20.10 -17.60 -10.53
CA ILE A 296 20.41 -17.93 -11.93
C ILE A 296 20.70 -16.65 -12.72
N MET A 297 19.84 -15.63 -12.62
CA MET A 297 20.03 -14.37 -13.33
C MET A 297 21.33 -13.65 -12.93
N LYS A 298 21.66 -13.63 -11.63
CA LYS A 298 22.91 -13.04 -11.14
C LYS A 298 24.15 -13.85 -11.54
N ILE A 299 24.07 -15.18 -11.57
CA ILE A 299 25.14 -16.03 -12.11
C ILE A 299 25.36 -15.70 -13.59
N CYS A 300 24.31 -15.60 -14.40
CA CYS A 300 24.44 -15.20 -15.81
C CYS A 300 25.05 -13.80 -15.98
N GLN A 301 24.77 -12.85 -15.07
CA GLN A 301 25.42 -11.53 -15.06
C GLN A 301 26.90 -11.59 -14.64
N LEU A 302 27.27 -12.56 -13.81
CA LEU A 302 28.63 -12.73 -13.30
C LEU A 302 29.55 -13.51 -14.25
N LEU A 303 29.02 -14.18 -15.28
CA LEU A 303 29.81 -14.94 -16.25
C LEU A 303 30.49 -14.00 -17.27
N PRO A 304 31.84 -13.83 -17.24
CA PRO A 304 32.54 -12.97 -18.19
C PRO A 304 32.74 -13.63 -19.56
N TYR A 305 32.25 -14.87 -19.74
CA TYR A 305 32.49 -15.68 -20.92
C TYR A 305 31.71 -15.15 -22.14
N MET A 306 32.39 -15.02 -23.29
CA MET A 306 31.81 -14.75 -24.62
C MET A 306 30.85 -13.56 -24.72
N GLY A 307 30.94 -12.57 -23.82
CA GLY A 307 30.04 -11.43 -23.84
C GLY A 307 28.63 -11.70 -23.31
N ILE A 308 28.41 -12.83 -22.63
CA ILE A 308 27.12 -13.16 -22.00
C ILE A 308 26.69 -12.04 -21.07
N GLN A 309 27.59 -11.53 -20.24
CA GLN A 309 27.29 -10.41 -19.35
C GLN A 309 26.76 -9.16 -20.09
N PRO A 310 27.49 -8.52 -21.05
CA PRO A 310 26.95 -7.37 -21.78
C PRO A 310 25.62 -7.65 -22.47
N LEU A 311 25.44 -8.86 -23.02
CA LEU A 311 24.18 -9.27 -23.64
C LEU A 311 23.04 -9.37 -22.61
N MET A 312 23.29 -9.96 -21.44
CA MET A 312 22.30 -10.04 -20.36
C MET A 312 21.87 -8.65 -19.88
N PHE A 313 22.81 -7.74 -19.69
CA PHE A 313 22.49 -6.36 -19.34
C PHE A 313 21.79 -5.60 -20.47
N PHE A 314 22.09 -5.89 -21.72
CA PHE A 314 21.34 -5.34 -22.85
C PHE A 314 19.87 -5.83 -22.83
N ILE A 315 19.63 -7.13 -22.60
CA ILE A 315 18.27 -7.67 -22.43
C ILE A 315 17.54 -6.99 -21.26
N ILE A 316 18.22 -6.77 -20.14
CA ILE A 316 17.65 -6.09 -18.97
C ILE A 316 17.28 -4.64 -19.32
N LEU A 317 18.13 -3.92 -20.06
CA LEU A 317 17.83 -2.56 -20.53
C LEU A 317 16.61 -2.53 -21.46
N LEU A 318 16.42 -3.55 -22.30
CA LEU A 318 15.21 -3.68 -23.11
C LEU A 318 13.98 -3.92 -22.25
N CYS A 319 14.10 -4.70 -21.17
CA CYS A 319 12.99 -5.02 -20.27
C CYS A 319 12.61 -3.85 -19.34
N ILE A 320 13.60 -3.11 -18.85
CA ILE A 320 13.41 -2.11 -17.78
C ILE A 320 12.49 -0.97 -18.23
N ASN A 321 11.80 -0.37 -17.26
CA ASN A 321 11.01 0.82 -17.49
C ASN A 321 11.93 2.04 -17.66
N LYS A 322 12.08 2.54 -18.89
CA LYS A 322 12.95 3.70 -19.19
C LYS A 322 12.40 5.02 -18.66
N ASP A 323 11.12 5.04 -18.28
CA ASP A 323 10.51 6.24 -17.73
C ASP A 323 10.82 6.43 -16.24
N GLU A 324 11.35 5.39 -15.57
CA GLU A 324 11.60 5.43 -14.11
C GLU A 324 13.06 5.72 -13.78
N GLU A 325 13.28 6.80 -13.03
CA GLU A 325 14.60 7.29 -12.62
C GLU A 325 15.38 6.23 -11.82
N PHE A 326 14.81 5.73 -10.72
CA PHE A 326 15.50 4.79 -9.83
C PHE A 326 15.93 3.51 -10.55
N GLN A 327 15.11 3.03 -11.48
CA GLN A 327 15.39 1.80 -12.24
C GLN A 327 16.61 1.97 -13.14
N LEU A 328 16.72 3.12 -13.82
CA LEU A 328 17.87 3.42 -14.67
C LEU A 328 19.14 3.67 -13.85
N VAL A 329 19.01 4.39 -12.74
CA VAL A 329 20.11 4.59 -11.77
C VAL A 329 20.63 3.26 -11.27
N ASN A 330 19.75 2.39 -10.77
CA ASN A 330 20.12 1.09 -10.23
C ASN A 330 20.70 0.18 -11.31
N TYR A 331 20.18 0.25 -12.54
CA TYR A 331 20.75 -0.46 -13.69
C TYR A 331 22.20 -0.04 -13.97
N ILE A 332 22.48 1.26 -14.06
CA ILE A 332 23.84 1.79 -14.33
C ILE A 332 24.79 1.38 -13.20
N ALA A 333 24.35 1.54 -11.96
CA ALA A 333 25.11 1.17 -10.77
C ALA A 333 25.45 -0.34 -10.72
N ASP A 334 24.44 -1.21 -10.89
CA ASP A 334 24.62 -2.67 -10.93
C ASP A 334 25.54 -3.07 -12.08
N TYR A 335 25.34 -2.47 -13.26
CA TYR A 335 26.16 -2.74 -14.45
C TYR A 335 27.63 -2.47 -14.18
N LYS A 336 27.95 -1.26 -13.71
CA LYS A 336 29.33 -0.81 -13.49
C LYS A 336 30.01 -1.55 -12.35
N SER A 337 29.26 -1.81 -11.28
CA SER A 337 29.74 -2.61 -10.15
C SER A 337 30.12 -4.03 -10.60
N ILE A 338 29.24 -4.67 -11.37
CA ILE A 338 29.51 -6.03 -11.87
C ILE A 338 30.61 -5.98 -12.93
N GLN A 339 30.68 -4.95 -13.78
CA GLN A 339 31.77 -4.75 -14.75
C GLN A 339 33.14 -4.73 -14.06
N PHE A 340 33.29 -4.03 -12.94
CA PHE A 340 34.54 -4.02 -12.18
C PHE A 340 34.95 -5.43 -11.73
N ILE A 341 34.02 -6.21 -11.20
CA ILE A 341 34.30 -7.56 -10.70
C ILE A 341 34.63 -8.51 -11.86
N THR A 342 33.75 -8.58 -12.87
CA THR A 342 33.81 -9.61 -13.91
C THR A 342 34.76 -9.28 -15.05
N ASN A 343 34.96 -8.00 -15.37
CA ASN A 343 35.84 -7.56 -16.45
C ASN A 343 37.14 -6.93 -15.95
N GLY A 344 37.22 -6.57 -14.67
CA GLY A 344 38.44 -6.07 -14.03
C GLY A 344 39.12 -7.17 -13.23
N LEU A 345 38.58 -7.50 -12.06
CA LEU A 345 39.22 -8.43 -11.11
C LEU A 345 39.39 -9.84 -11.69
N PHE A 346 38.32 -10.45 -12.23
CA PHE A 346 38.39 -11.83 -12.73
C PHE A 346 39.39 -12.00 -13.89
N PRO A 347 39.41 -11.13 -14.92
CA PRO A 347 40.41 -11.24 -15.98
C PRO A 347 41.84 -10.98 -15.49
N CYS A 348 42.05 -10.14 -14.47
CA CYS A 348 43.37 -10.01 -13.84
C CYS A 348 43.84 -11.34 -13.22
N PHE A 349 42.97 -12.02 -12.46
CA PHE A 349 43.30 -13.34 -11.92
C PHE A 349 43.54 -14.37 -13.02
N LEU A 350 42.70 -14.41 -14.05
CA LEU A 350 42.87 -15.30 -15.20
C LEU A 350 44.17 -15.01 -15.95
N ALA A 351 44.51 -13.74 -16.18
CA ALA A 351 45.75 -13.34 -16.83
C ALA A 351 46.97 -13.76 -16.01
N TYR A 352 46.91 -13.61 -14.69
CA TYR A 352 47.96 -14.07 -13.78
C TYR A 352 48.14 -15.59 -13.87
N PHE A 353 47.06 -16.37 -13.81
CA PHE A 353 47.13 -17.82 -13.96
C PHE A 353 47.58 -18.26 -15.35
N HIS A 354 47.12 -17.58 -16.40
CA HIS A 354 47.57 -17.83 -17.76
C HIS A 354 49.06 -17.62 -17.89
N TYR A 355 49.58 -16.52 -17.36
CA TYR A 355 51.01 -16.22 -17.38
C TYR A 355 51.86 -17.24 -16.58
N LEU A 356 51.33 -17.76 -15.46
CA LEU A 356 52.05 -18.75 -14.66
C LEU A 356 52.05 -20.16 -15.24
N PHE A 357 50.96 -20.56 -15.91
CA PHE A 357 50.76 -21.94 -16.34
C PHE A 357 50.88 -22.16 -17.86
N PHE A 358 50.83 -21.10 -18.67
CA PHE A 358 50.85 -21.18 -20.12
C PHE A 358 51.83 -20.16 -20.72
N ASP A 359 52.60 -20.56 -21.73
CA ASP A 359 53.56 -19.68 -22.44
C ASP A 359 52.88 -18.68 -23.40
N TYR A 360 51.56 -18.50 -23.31
CA TYR A 360 50.78 -17.65 -24.19
C TYR A 360 50.04 -16.56 -23.42
N GLY A 361 49.99 -15.36 -24.01
CA GLY A 361 49.22 -14.24 -23.48
C GLY A 361 47.72 -14.54 -23.38
N PRO A 362 47.00 -13.94 -22.41
CA PRO A 362 45.58 -14.19 -22.19
C PRO A 362 44.68 -13.78 -23.38
N GLY A 363 45.18 -12.92 -24.28
CA GLY A 363 44.44 -12.48 -25.46
C GLY A 363 44.44 -13.49 -26.61
N ASN A 364 45.34 -14.47 -26.63
CA ASN A 364 45.45 -15.43 -27.75
C ASN A 364 44.24 -16.37 -27.88
N HIS A 365 43.51 -16.63 -26.80
CA HIS A 365 42.34 -17.51 -26.82
C HIS A 365 41.04 -16.82 -27.24
N HIS A 366 41.04 -15.49 -27.30
CA HIS A 366 39.83 -14.71 -27.56
C HIS A 366 39.77 -14.23 -29.01
N GLN A 367 38.65 -14.49 -29.66
CA GLN A 367 38.37 -13.90 -30.96
C GLN A 367 38.29 -12.37 -30.81
N VAL A 368 39.22 -11.66 -31.43
CA VAL A 368 39.34 -10.18 -31.40
C VAL A 368 38.01 -9.50 -31.71
N GLN A 369 37.26 -10.02 -32.69
CA GLN A 369 35.95 -9.49 -33.09
C GLN A 369 34.95 -9.50 -31.93
N VAL A 370 34.92 -10.57 -31.13
CA VAL A 370 34.04 -10.70 -29.97
C VAL A 370 34.45 -9.71 -28.88
N LEU A 371 35.75 -9.49 -28.66
CA LEU A 371 36.22 -8.50 -27.68
C LEU A 371 35.80 -7.07 -28.05
N ILE A 372 35.96 -6.68 -29.31
CA ILE A 372 35.56 -5.35 -29.81
C ILE A 372 34.04 -5.19 -29.71
N PHE A 373 33.28 -6.17 -30.22
CA PHE A 373 31.82 -6.14 -30.21
C PHE A 373 31.28 -6.02 -28.77
N THR A 374 31.82 -6.81 -27.85
CA THR A 374 31.41 -6.76 -26.46
C THR A 374 31.77 -5.44 -25.81
N LEU A 375 32.98 -4.91 -26.00
CA LEU A 375 33.36 -3.58 -25.49
C LEU A 375 32.42 -2.47 -25.99
N ILE A 376 32.05 -2.50 -27.27
CA ILE A 376 31.10 -1.54 -27.86
C ILE A 376 29.73 -1.66 -27.18
N ILE A 377 29.18 -2.87 -27.06
CA ILE A 377 27.89 -3.08 -26.35
C ILE A 377 27.99 -2.61 -24.90
N GLN A 378 29.12 -2.84 -24.22
CA GLN A 378 29.30 -2.45 -22.83
C GLN A 378 29.22 -0.93 -22.66
N VAL A 379 29.90 -0.19 -23.53
CA VAL A 379 29.85 1.28 -23.51
C VAL A 379 28.45 1.76 -23.90
N LEU A 380 27.90 1.27 -25.02
CA LEU A 380 26.60 1.74 -25.52
C LEU A 380 25.46 1.51 -24.53
N THR A 381 25.40 0.36 -23.87
CA THR A 381 24.32 0.05 -22.91
C THR A 381 24.23 1.04 -21.76
N VAL A 382 25.37 1.40 -21.17
CA VAL A 382 25.44 2.37 -20.06
C VAL A 382 25.07 3.76 -20.52
N TRP A 383 25.62 4.23 -21.65
CA TRP A 383 25.36 5.58 -22.15
C TRP A 383 23.93 5.73 -22.66
N ILE A 384 23.35 4.71 -23.28
CA ILE A 384 21.92 4.70 -23.64
C ILE A 384 21.05 4.78 -22.38
N ALA A 385 21.36 4.01 -21.33
CA ALA A 385 20.64 4.10 -20.06
C ALA A 385 20.74 5.50 -19.44
N TYR A 386 21.91 6.15 -19.51
CA TYR A 386 22.10 7.52 -19.04
C TYR A 386 21.31 8.54 -19.87
N LEU A 387 21.26 8.40 -21.19
CA LEU A 387 20.44 9.27 -22.03
C LEU A 387 18.94 9.13 -21.71
N TYR A 388 18.48 7.92 -21.38
CA TYR A 388 17.14 7.72 -20.85
C TYR A 388 16.97 8.35 -19.47
N LEU A 389 17.99 8.30 -18.60
CA LEU A 389 17.94 8.89 -17.26
C LEU A 389 17.65 10.38 -17.31
N LEU A 390 18.26 11.11 -18.25
CA LEU A 390 18.01 12.54 -18.45
C LEU A 390 16.53 12.86 -18.79
N LYS A 391 15.81 11.92 -19.41
CA LYS A 391 14.39 12.04 -19.78
C LYS A 391 13.43 11.44 -18.77
N SER A 392 13.92 10.61 -17.86
CA SER A 392 13.10 9.85 -16.91
C SER A 392 12.38 10.76 -15.90
N TYR A 393 11.35 10.20 -15.29
CA TYR A 393 10.57 10.82 -14.22
C TYR A 393 10.72 9.99 -12.95
N SER A 394 10.76 10.66 -11.80
CA SER A 394 10.69 10.01 -10.51
C SER A 394 9.22 9.68 -10.25
N ARG A 395 8.77 8.42 -10.32
CA ARG A 395 7.39 8.11 -9.89
C ARG A 395 7.21 8.36 -8.40
N GLY A 396 8.30 8.37 -7.63
CA GLY A 396 8.29 8.83 -6.24
C GLY A 396 8.17 10.35 -6.08
N ALA A 397 8.12 11.15 -7.16
CA ALA A 397 8.04 12.61 -7.03
C ALA A 397 6.83 13.06 -6.21
N PHE A 398 5.67 12.40 -6.35
CA PHE A 398 4.49 12.73 -5.52
C PHE A 398 4.75 12.55 -4.01
N LEU A 399 5.59 11.57 -3.63
CA LEU A 399 6.01 11.39 -2.24
C LEU A 399 6.98 12.50 -1.85
N LYS A 400 7.90 12.91 -2.73
CA LYS A 400 8.81 14.04 -2.47
C LYS A 400 8.05 15.36 -2.26
N ASP A 401 7.03 15.61 -3.09
CA ASP A 401 6.19 16.81 -3.02
C ASP A 401 5.45 16.88 -1.68
N GLN A 402 4.91 15.76 -1.20
CA GLN A 402 4.29 15.68 0.14
C GLN A 402 5.30 15.91 1.28
N LEU A 403 6.56 15.59 1.06
CA LEU A 403 7.62 15.72 2.06
C LEU A 403 8.31 17.09 2.05
N THR A 404 7.95 17.99 1.12
CA THR A 404 8.62 19.30 0.93
C THR A 404 10.14 19.18 0.73
N ILE A 405 10.62 18.06 0.17
CA ILE A 405 12.05 17.83 -0.08
C ILE A 405 12.40 18.50 -1.42
N THR A 406 13.09 19.64 -1.37
CA THR A 406 13.36 20.54 -2.50
C THR A 406 14.61 20.18 -3.33
N SER A 407 15.02 18.90 -3.41
CA SER A 407 16.23 18.54 -4.17
C SER A 407 15.90 18.25 -5.64
N ASP A 408 16.18 19.21 -6.51
CA ASP A 408 15.68 19.27 -7.91
C ASP A 408 16.54 18.55 -8.98
N THR A 409 17.72 18.01 -8.65
CA THR A 409 18.59 17.43 -9.69
C THR A 409 18.32 15.94 -9.90
N LYS A 410 17.65 15.61 -11.01
CA LYS A 410 17.48 14.23 -11.49
C LYS A 410 18.82 13.49 -11.57
N GLY A 411 18.84 12.23 -11.12
CA GLY A 411 20.02 11.36 -11.09
C GLY A 411 21.04 11.71 -10.00
N GLY A 412 20.81 12.75 -9.20
CA GLY A 412 21.67 13.15 -8.09
C GLY A 412 23.14 13.28 -8.50
N ARG A 413 24.04 12.64 -7.74
CA ARG A 413 25.49 12.69 -7.98
C ARG A 413 25.97 11.72 -9.08
N LEU A 414 25.09 10.87 -9.62
CA LEU A 414 25.47 9.86 -10.62
C LEU A 414 26.04 10.47 -11.90
N LYS A 415 25.63 11.70 -12.25
CA LYS A 415 26.18 12.46 -13.39
C LYS A 415 27.71 12.59 -13.31
N TYR A 416 28.24 12.88 -12.12
CA TYR A 416 29.69 13.06 -11.95
C TYR A 416 30.45 11.73 -12.09
N PHE A 417 29.87 10.64 -11.58
CA PHE A 417 30.43 9.29 -11.77
C PHE A 417 30.48 8.88 -13.25
N LEU A 418 29.50 9.29 -14.06
CA LEU A 418 29.52 9.00 -15.50
C LEU A 418 30.47 9.89 -16.29
N ILE A 419 30.67 11.14 -15.87
CA ILE A 419 31.75 11.98 -16.44
C ILE A 419 33.11 11.35 -16.13
N TYR A 420 33.31 10.90 -14.90
CA TYR A 420 34.51 10.15 -14.52
C TYR A 420 34.69 8.89 -15.38
N ASP A 421 33.63 8.11 -15.57
CA ASP A 421 33.66 6.91 -16.44
C ASP A 421 34.06 7.24 -17.88
N LEU A 422 33.56 8.35 -18.44
CA LEU A 422 33.95 8.82 -19.77
C LEU A 422 35.45 9.12 -19.85
N ILE A 423 35.99 9.82 -18.84
CA ILE A 423 37.41 10.15 -18.75
C ILE A 423 38.24 8.86 -18.68
N CYS A 424 37.85 7.89 -17.84
CA CYS A 424 38.51 6.60 -17.74
C CYS A 424 38.48 5.81 -19.06
N LEU A 425 37.36 5.86 -19.80
CA LEU A 425 37.26 5.25 -21.12
C LEU A 425 38.22 5.92 -22.11
N THR A 426 38.25 7.25 -22.15
CA THR A 426 39.17 8.01 -23.03
C THR A 426 40.63 7.70 -22.71
N ILE A 427 41.02 7.71 -21.43
CA ILE A 427 42.38 7.37 -20.99
C ILE A 427 42.74 5.94 -21.41
N SER A 428 41.82 4.98 -21.22
CA SER A 428 42.06 3.58 -21.58
C SER A 428 42.26 3.41 -23.09
N ILE A 429 41.46 4.09 -23.93
CA ILE A 429 41.60 4.06 -25.39
C ILE A 429 42.92 4.71 -25.84
N VAL A 430 43.25 5.89 -25.31
CA VAL A 430 44.49 6.61 -25.66
C VAL A 430 45.71 5.79 -25.26
N LEU A 431 45.72 5.21 -24.06
CA LEU A 431 46.79 4.34 -23.60
C LEU A 431 46.92 3.09 -24.48
N SER A 432 45.79 2.49 -24.88
CA SER A 432 45.78 1.36 -25.82
C SER A 432 46.42 1.70 -27.16
N ILE A 433 46.01 2.82 -27.78
CA ILE A 433 46.55 3.30 -29.05
C ILE A 433 48.04 3.59 -28.93
N PHE A 434 48.45 4.25 -27.83
CA PHE A 434 49.86 4.55 -27.57
C PHE A 434 50.70 3.27 -27.46
N LEU A 435 50.24 2.28 -26.69
CA LEU A 435 50.91 0.99 -26.54
C LEU A 435 50.94 0.20 -27.85
N TYR A 436 49.88 0.27 -28.66
CA TYR A 436 49.83 -0.34 -29.99
C TYR A 436 50.94 0.21 -30.89
N ILE A 437 51.04 1.54 -30.99
CA ILE A 437 52.05 2.23 -31.82
C ILE A 437 53.45 1.96 -31.29
N TYR A 438 53.64 1.89 -29.97
CA TYR A 438 54.95 1.59 -29.39
C TYR A 438 55.38 0.13 -29.67
N LYS A 439 54.46 -0.83 -29.50
CA LYS A 439 54.75 -2.28 -29.64
C LYS A 439 54.89 -2.74 -31.09
N ILE A 440 54.16 -2.14 -32.04
CA ILE A 440 54.23 -2.52 -33.46
C ILE A 440 55.65 -2.39 -34.03
N LYS A 441 56.49 -1.57 -33.38
CA LYS A 441 57.87 -1.33 -33.76
C LYS A 441 58.82 -2.49 -33.39
N ASP A 442 58.50 -3.26 -32.36
CA ASP A 442 59.45 -4.18 -31.72
C ASP A 442 59.13 -5.68 -31.94
N SER A 443 57.87 -6.04 -32.21
CA SER A 443 57.54 -7.44 -32.49
C SER A 443 56.23 -7.60 -33.26
N HIS A 444 56.30 -8.28 -34.42
CA HIS A 444 55.12 -8.68 -35.19
C HIS A 444 54.32 -9.84 -34.55
N THR A 445 54.85 -10.49 -33.52
CA THR A 445 54.24 -11.73 -32.97
C THR A 445 53.24 -11.47 -31.85
N GLN A 446 53.21 -10.27 -31.26
CA GLN A 446 52.24 -10.01 -30.19
C GLN A 446 50.87 -9.69 -30.78
N SER A 447 49.87 -10.48 -30.39
CA SER A 447 48.54 -10.37 -30.96
C SER A 447 47.84 -9.11 -30.44
N PHE A 448 47.22 -8.34 -31.35
CA PHE A 448 46.33 -7.23 -31.03
C PHE A 448 45.24 -7.60 -29.99
N GLY A 449 44.92 -8.89 -29.86
CA GLY A 449 44.04 -9.45 -28.84
C GLY A 449 44.52 -9.20 -27.41
N ASP A 450 45.82 -9.32 -27.12
CA ASP A 450 46.37 -9.07 -25.78
C ASP A 450 46.14 -7.60 -25.36
N LEU A 451 46.43 -6.67 -26.28
CA LEU A 451 46.25 -5.24 -26.03
C LEU A 451 44.78 -4.91 -25.76
N LEU A 452 43.86 -5.43 -26.55
CA LEU A 452 42.43 -5.23 -26.34
C LEU A 452 41.96 -5.84 -25.01
N PHE A 453 42.45 -7.03 -24.67
CA PHE A 453 42.17 -7.68 -23.40
C PHE A 453 42.61 -6.80 -22.22
N PHE A 454 43.84 -6.30 -22.23
CA PHE A 454 44.34 -5.40 -21.18
C PHE A 454 43.59 -4.07 -21.15
N THR A 455 43.28 -3.48 -22.31
CA THR A 455 42.53 -2.21 -22.40
C THR A 455 41.16 -2.33 -21.74
N ARG A 456 40.42 -3.41 -22.05
CA ARG A 456 39.13 -3.71 -21.43
C ARG A 456 39.27 -3.92 -19.92
N THR A 457 40.32 -4.63 -19.49
CA THR A 457 40.58 -4.92 -18.09
C THR A 457 40.89 -3.65 -17.29
N VAL A 458 41.77 -2.79 -17.79
CA VAL A 458 42.10 -1.50 -17.18
C VAL A 458 40.87 -0.60 -17.09
N TYR A 459 40.08 -0.48 -18.17
CA TYR A 459 38.83 0.29 -18.15
C TYR A 459 37.86 -0.23 -17.09
N ALA A 460 37.70 -1.55 -16.97
CA ALA A 460 36.85 -2.16 -15.96
C ALA A 460 37.37 -1.94 -14.53
N LEU A 461 38.69 -2.03 -14.30
CA LEU A 461 39.30 -1.72 -13.00
C LEU A 461 39.10 -0.25 -12.59
N LEU A 462 39.19 0.68 -13.55
CA LEU A 462 38.93 2.10 -13.32
C LEU A 462 37.47 2.38 -12.90
N SER A 463 36.54 1.44 -13.10
CA SER A 463 35.17 1.51 -12.57
C SER A 463 35.05 1.26 -11.06
N ILE A 464 36.17 1.17 -10.32
CA ILE A 464 36.19 0.95 -8.87
C ILE A 464 35.26 1.87 -8.05
N PRO A 465 35.05 3.17 -8.36
CA PRO A 465 34.16 4.00 -7.54
C PRO A 465 32.71 3.50 -7.55
N PHE A 466 32.30 2.78 -8.60
CA PHE A 466 30.96 2.22 -8.70
C PHE A 466 30.72 1.06 -7.75
N VAL A 467 31.77 0.40 -7.24
CA VAL A 467 31.66 -0.70 -6.26
C VAL A 467 30.93 -0.26 -5.00
N CYS A 468 31.00 1.03 -4.65
CA CYS A 468 30.25 1.59 -3.52
C CYS A 468 28.73 1.36 -3.67
N PHE A 469 28.20 1.34 -4.91
CA PHE A 469 26.78 1.11 -5.16
C PHE A 469 26.32 -0.34 -4.98
N ILE A 470 27.24 -1.30 -4.78
CA ILE A 470 26.86 -2.66 -4.39
C ILE A 470 26.10 -2.66 -3.06
N PHE A 471 26.39 -1.70 -2.18
CA PHE A 471 25.64 -1.54 -0.94
C PHE A 471 24.41 -0.64 -1.20
N PRO A 472 23.17 -1.13 -0.96
CA PRO A 472 21.94 -0.36 -1.21
C PRO A 472 21.89 0.99 -0.49
N PHE A 473 22.61 1.12 0.63
CA PHE A 473 22.74 2.35 1.38
C PHE A 473 23.30 3.51 0.53
N PHE A 474 24.40 3.26 -0.21
CA PHE A 474 25.03 4.30 -1.04
C PHE A 474 24.18 4.67 -2.25
N VAL A 475 23.41 3.73 -2.81
CA VAL A 475 22.46 4.02 -3.89
C VAL A 475 21.44 5.05 -3.43
N LYS A 476 20.79 4.82 -2.28
CA LYS A 476 19.77 5.72 -1.72
C LYS A 476 20.34 7.12 -1.45
N MET A 477 21.54 7.17 -0.90
CA MET A 477 22.22 8.40 -0.47
C MET A 477 22.82 9.23 -1.61
N LEU A 478 23.42 8.61 -2.62
CA LEU A 478 24.12 9.34 -3.70
C LEU A 478 23.18 9.77 -4.84
N THR A 479 22.05 9.09 -5.00
CA THR A 479 21.19 9.27 -6.16
C THR A 479 19.91 10.01 -5.84
N ASN A 480 19.53 10.12 -4.56
CA ASN A 480 18.27 10.68 -4.07
C ASN A 480 17.02 10.09 -4.78
N ALA A 481 17.17 8.98 -5.49
CA ALA A 481 16.10 8.33 -6.21
C ALA A 481 15.32 7.45 -5.23
N ILE A 482 13.99 7.57 -5.24
CA ILE A 482 13.14 6.76 -4.36
C ILE A 482 13.17 5.33 -4.86
N PRO A 483 13.44 4.34 -3.97
CA PRO A 483 13.55 2.97 -4.39
C PRO A 483 12.21 2.46 -4.95
N THR A 484 12.29 1.92 -6.16
CA THR A 484 11.17 1.28 -6.87
C THR A 484 11.55 -0.15 -7.22
N GLY A 485 10.54 -0.99 -7.41
CA GLY A 485 10.67 -2.36 -7.90
C GLY A 485 9.51 -2.73 -8.80
N TYR A 486 9.43 -4.00 -9.16
CA TYR A 486 8.35 -4.55 -9.98
C TYR A 486 7.49 -5.51 -9.18
N ASP A 487 6.18 -5.48 -9.43
CA ASP A 487 5.28 -6.54 -9.00
C ASP A 487 5.33 -7.75 -9.96
N LYS A 488 4.57 -8.81 -9.63
CA LYS A 488 4.41 -10.01 -10.47
C LYS A 488 3.81 -9.71 -11.86
N TYR A 489 3.19 -8.54 -12.04
CA TYR A 489 2.55 -8.11 -13.27
C TYR A 489 3.42 -7.14 -14.11
N GLY A 490 4.65 -6.87 -13.66
CA GLY A 490 5.57 -5.94 -14.31
C GLY A 490 5.21 -4.47 -14.15
N ASN A 491 4.38 -4.11 -13.17
CA ASN A 491 4.18 -2.73 -12.77
C ASN A 491 5.36 -2.26 -11.95
N CYS A 492 5.94 -1.12 -12.34
CA CYS A 492 6.95 -0.45 -11.54
C CYS A 492 6.26 0.38 -10.45
N ILE A 493 6.54 0.02 -9.19
CA ILE A 493 5.92 0.58 -7.98
C ILE A 493 7.00 0.91 -6.94
N PRO A 494 6.75 1.84 -6.00
CA PRO A 494 7.69 2.11 -4.91
C PRO A 494 7.98 0.84 -4.08
N SER A 495 9.26 0.50 -3.92
CA SER A 495 9.71 -0.65 -3.12
C SER A 495 9.94 -0.19 -1.68
N LEU A 496 8.88 0.29 -1.04
CA LEU A 496 8.93 0.54 0.39
C LEU A 496 8.55 -0.77 1.05
N SER A 497 9.52 -1.40 1.73
CA SER A 497 9.32 -2.60 2.55
C SER A 497 8.18 -2.44 3.58
N THR A 498 7.71 -1.19 3.80
CA THR A 498 6.64 -0.85 4.72
C THR A 498 5.31 -0.48 4.05
N ILE A 499 5.25 -0.27 2.74
CA ILE A 499 3.95 -0.03 2.07
C ILE A 499 3.28 -1.38 1.85
N GLN A 500 2.15 -1.60 2.53
CA GLN A 500 1.28 -2.73 2.23
C GLN A 500 0.62 -2.52 0.86
N ILE A 501 1.11 -3.26 -0.13
CA ILE A 501 0.54 -3.26 -1.49
C ILE A 501 -0.78 -4.03 -1.46
N SER A 502 -1.89 -3.35 -1.73
CA SER A 502 -3.20 -3.96 -1.90
C SER A 502 -3.57 -3.91 -3.39
N TYR A 503 -3.68 -5.06 -4.04
CA TYR A 503 -4.18 -5.10 -5.41
C TYR A 503 -5.67 -4.88 -5.39
N LYS A 504 -6.14 -3.82 -6.04
CA LYS A 504 -7.55 -3.75 -6.41
C LYS A 504 -7.73 -4.81 -7.48
N GLU A 505 -8.35 -5.93 -7.12
CA GLU A 505 -8.89 -6.79 -8.14
C GLU A 505 -9.87 -5.92 -8.90
N THR A 506 -9.56 -5.63 -10.17
CA THR A 506 -10.57 -5.23 -11.12
C THR A 506 -11.54 -6.39 -11.12
N LYS A 507 -12.53 -6.37 -10.21
CA LYS A 507 -13.75 -7.11 -10.38
C LYS A 507 -14.18 -6.70 -11.78
N LEU A 508 -13.99 -7.62 -12.73
CA LEU A 508 -14.49 -7.49 -14.08
C LEU A 508 -15.88 -6.90 -13.93
N ASN A 509 -16.11 -5.73 -14.52
CA ASN A 509 -17.20 -4.80 -14.26
C ASN A 509 -18.60 -5.49 -14.24
N ARG A 510 -18.91 -6.19 -13.15
CA ARG A 510 -20.15 -6.91 -12.87
C ARG A 510 -20.78 -6.49 -11.53
N GLN A 511 -20.10 -5.62 -10.78
CA GLN A 511 -20.59 -4.91 -9.61
C GLN A 511 -19.93 -3.53 -9.76
N GLY A 512 -20.58 -2.57 -10.41
CA GLY A 512 -21.66 -1.84 -9.76
C GLY A 512 -21.03 -1.02 -8.63
N LEU A 513 -21.23 0.30 -8.61
CA LEU A 513 -21.44 0.93 -7.31
C LEU A 513 -22.43 0.00 -6.62
N ILE A 514 -21.97 -0.75 -5.63
CA ILE A 514 -22.91 -1.42 -4.75
C ILE A 514 -23.47 -0.25 -3.97
N ASP A 515 -24.50 0.35 -4.56
CA ASP A 515 -25.24 1.43 -3.95
C ASP A 515 -25.67 0.87 -2.61
N ILE A 516 -25.38 1.59 -1.53
CA ILE A 516 -25.83 1.15 -0.21
C ILE A 516 -27.36 1.03 -0.23
N GLU A 517 -28.01 1.79 -1.12
CA GLU A 517 -29.41 1.64 -1.52
C GLU A 517 -29.72 0.25 -2.14
N GLU A 518 -28.87 -0.29 -3.03
CA GLU A 518 -29.06 -1.60 -3.68
C GLU A 518 -28.80 -2.80 -2.73
N ILE A 519 -27.84 -2.71 -1.81
CA ILE A 519 -27.74 -3.71 -0.72
C ILE A 519 -28.97 -3.63 0.18
N LEU A 520 -29.44 -2.42 0.51
CA LEU A 520 -30.64 -2.28 1.31
C LEU A 520 -31.87 -2.81 0.58
N GLU A 521 -31.99 -2.59 -0.73
CA GLU A 521 -33.05 -3.12 -1.56
C GLU A 521 -32.97 -4.64 -1.67
N ARG A 522 -31.78 -5.22 -1.83
CA ARG A 522 -31.62 -6.68 -1.79
C ARG A 522 -31.97 -7.28 -0.44
N ASP A 523 -31.50 -6.70 0.66
CA ASP A 523 -31.86 -7.16 2.00
C ASP A 523 -33.38 -7.02 2.27
N LEU A 524 -34.03 -6.03 1.67
CA LEU A 524 -35.48 -5.84 1.75
C LEU A 524 -36.24 -6.81 0.84
N LEU A 525 -35.73 -7.09 -0.36
CA LEU A 525 -36.29 -8.05 -1.31
C LEU A 525 -36.15 -9.47 -0.76
N ASP A 526 -34.98 -9.86 -0.24
CA ASP A 526 -34.77 -11.17 0.37
C ASP A 526 -35.64 -11.36 1.63
N LYS A 527 -35.91 -10.29 2.37
CA LYS A 527 -36.89 -10.33 3.47
C LYS A 527 -38.32 -10.50 2.98
N ASN A 528 -38.72 -9.72 2.00
CA ASN A 528 -40.07 -9.82 1.43
C ASN A 528 -40.27 -11.20 0.79
N GLU A 529 -39.27 -11.76 0.09
CA GLU A 529 -39.36 -13.07 -0.53
C GLU A 529 -39.45 -14.20 0.51
N ASN A 530 -38.81 -14.05 1.68
CA ASN A 530 -38.98 -14.98 2.79
C ASN A 530 -40.33 -14.82 3.49
N ASP A 531 -40.83 -13.60 3.63
CA ASP A 531 -42.17 -13.33 4.19
C ASP A 531 -43.27 -13.86 3.24
N ASP A 532 -43.09 -13.73 1.92
CA ASP A 532 -43.99 -14.26 0.89
C ASP A 532 -43.96 -15.80 0.90
N LYS A 533 -42.78 -16.43 0.99
CA LYS A 533 -42.67 -17.90 1.14
C LYS A 533 -43.31 -18.41 2.42
N GLN A 534 -43.19 -17.70 3.53
CA GLN A 534 -43.87 -18.06 4.79
C GLN A 534 -45.39 -17.91 4.70
N GLN A 535 -45.90 -16.89 3.98
CA GLN A 535 -47.34 -16.77 3.71
C GLN A 535 -47.83 -17.87 2.77
N GLU A 536 -47.04 -18.26 1.77
CA GLU A 536 -47.39 -19.33 0.84
C GLU A 536 -47.42 -20.70 1.53
N GLU A 537 -46.49 -20.97 2.45
CA GLU A 537 -46.52 -22.17 3.31
C GLU A 537 -47.74 -22.19 4.24
N GLN A 538 -48.09 -21.07 4.88
CA GLN A 538 -49.29 -20.98 5.73
C GLN A 538 -50.59 -21.17 4.94
N ASN A 539 -50.67 -20.62 3.72
CA ASN A 539 -51.84 -20.81 2.85
C ASN A 539 -51.96 -22.26 2.36
N ASN A 540 -50.84 -22.92 2.07
CA ASN A 540 -50.81 -24.33 1.68
C ASN A 540 -51.25 -25.26 2.83
N ASP A 541 -50.86 -24.97 4.07
CA ASP A 541 -51.29 -25.74 5.23
C ASP A 541 -52.78 -25.53 5.56
N ASN A 542 -53.29 -24.30 5.39
CA ASN A 542 -54.73 -24.03 5.50
C ASN A 542 -55.54 -24.77 4.44
N ASN A 543 -55.10 -24.78 3.17
CA ASN A 543 -55.78 -25.51 2.10
C ASN A 543 -55.79 -27.03 2.33
N LYS A 544 -54.68 -27.60 2.83
CA LYS A 544 -54.64 -29.02 3.22
C LYS A 544 -55.62 -29.35 4.35
N SER A 545 -55.83 -28.43 5.29
CA SER A 545 -56.79 -28.62 6.38
C SER A 545 -58.25 -28.58 5.89
N ILE A 546 -58.55 -27.76 4.89
CA ILE A 546 -59.88 -27.68 4.26
C ILE A 546 -60.17 -28.95 3.45
N GLN A 547 -59.24 -29.42 2.61
CA GLN A 547 -59.38 -30.68 1.87
C GLN A 547 -59.59 -31.89 2.78
N LYS A 548 -58.90 -31.95 3.93
CA LYS A 548 -59.13 -33.03 4.90
C LYS A 548 -60.54 -33.01 5.50
N LYS A 549 -61.15 -31.84 5.68
CA LYS A 549 -62.54 -31.72 6.16
C LYS A 549 -63.54 -32.12 5.08
N GLU A 550 -63.32 -31.73 3.83
CA GLU A 550 -64.19 -32.11 2.70
C GLU A 550 -64.18 -33.62 2.45
N ASN A 551 -63.00 -34.25 2.45
CA ASN A 551 -62.86 -35.69 2.28
C ASN A 551 -63.52 -36.48 3.43
N LYS A 552 -63.46 -35.95 4.66
CA LYS A 552 -64.15 -36.57 5.80
C LYS A 552 -65.67 -36.51 5.65
N ASN A 553 -66.21 -35.37 5.20
CA ASN A 553 -67.65 -35.22 4.94
C ASN A 553 -68.13 -36.11 3.80
N GLN A 554 -67.33 -36.29 2.73
CA GLN A 554 -67.67 -37.21 1.63
C GLN A 554 -67.73 -38.68 2.10
N ASN A 555 -66.76 -39.12 2.89
CA ASN A 555 -66.76 -40.48 3.44
C ASN A 555 -67.96 -40.73 4.37
N ASP A 556 -68.30 -39.76 5.22
CA ASP A 556 -69.48 -39.86 6.11
C ASP A 556 -70.80 -39.91 5.32
N GLN A 557 -70.85 -39.30 4.14
CA GLN A 557 -72.01 -39.31 3.23
C GLN A 557 -72.11 -40.61 2.45
N GLU A 558 -70.98 -41.20 2.06
CA GLU A 558 -70.90 -42.50 1.40
C GLU A 558 -71.31 -43.65 2.33
N ASP A 559 -70.90 -43.60 3.60
CA ASP A 559 -71.31 -44.58 4.62
C ASP A 559 -72.81 -44.52 4.93
N LYS A 560 -73.42 -43.32 4.92
CA LYS A 560 -74.88 -43.16 5.03
C LYS A 560 -75.62 -43.76 3.82
N ASN A 561 -75.11 -43.52 2.61
CA ASN A 561 -75.69 -44.08 1.40
C ASN A 561 -75.59 -45.61 1.37
N ASN A 562 -74.47 -46.17 1.83
CA ASN A 562 -74.28 -47.62 1.91
C ASN A 562 -75.18 -48.28 2.97
N LYS A 563 -75.40 -47.65 4.13
CA LYS A 563 -76.39 -48.10 5.12
C LYS A 563 -77.82 -48.08 4.57
N THR A 564 -78.18 -47.03 3.82
CA THR A 564 -79.52 -46.89 3.21
C THR A 564 -79.74 -47.96 2.12
N LYS A 565 -78.73 -48.24 1.29
CA LYS A 565 -78.79 -49.34 0.31
C LYS A 565 -78.92 -50.70 0.98
N LYS A 566 -78.24 -50.93 2.11
CA LYS A 566 -78.34 -52.19 2.87
C LYS A 566 -79.74 -52.38 3.46
N GLN A 567 -80.33 -51.33 4.05
CA GLN A 567 -81.71 -51.38 4.55
C GLN A 567 -82.75 -51.63 3.44
N ASN A 568 -82.58 -50.99 2.28
CA ASN A 568 -83.49 -51.23 1.14
C ASN A 568 -83.38 -52.66 0.61
N LYS A 569 -82.18 -53.25 0.63
CA LYS A 569 -81.95 -54.64 0.21
C LYS A 569 -82.52 -55.65 1.21
N GLU A 570 -82.46 -55.35 2.50
CA GLU A 570 -83.11 -56.14 3.56
C GLU A 570 -84.64 -56.04 3.47
N MET A 571 -85.22 -54.88 3.12
CA MET A 571 -86.66 -54.75 2.90
C MET A 571 -87.15 -55.48 1.63
N GLN A 572 -86.36 -55.51 0.54
CA GLN A 572 -86.73 -56.29 -0.65
C GLN A 572 -86.78 -57.80 -0.37
N ASN A 573 -85.85 -58.32 0.44
CA ASN A 573 -85.84 -59.73 0.84
C ASN A 573 -86.96 -60.12 1.82
N ILE A 574 -87.73 -59.17 2.37
CA ILE A 574 -88.90 -59.44 3.22
C ILE A 574 -90.20 -59.44 2.40
N VAL A 575 -90.17 -58.90 1.17
CA VAL A 575 -91.33 -58.77 0.27
C VAL A 575 -91.39 -59.91 -0.77
N GLU A 576 -90.25 -60.54 -1.09
CA GLU A 576 -90.18 -61.83 -1.79
C GLU A 576 -90.35 -63.00 -0.80
#